data_AF-A0A399P621-F1
#
_entry.id   AF-A0A399P621-F1
#
_cell.length_a   1.000
_cell.length_b   1.000
_cell.length_c   1.000
_cell.angle_alpha   90.00
_cell.angle_beta   90.00
_cell.angle_gamma   90.00
#
_symmetry.space_group_name_H-M   'P 1'
#
loop_
_entity.id
_entity.type
_entity.pdbx_description
1 polymer ?
#
loop_
_entity_poly.entity_id
_entity_poly.type
_entity_poly.pdbx_seq_one_letter_code
_entity_poly.pdbx_strand_id
1 'polypeptide(L)'
;PDELSGARGLDEPAPVGNVAVTGGFAGLVQHLLRDQDIDVLRESTVSRIAYGNGRVGLRLGSGESLSVDRVVVTVPLGVLQEGAIAFDPALPSSHDVAIRALGPGRADRIWLRFAEPFWSTAATVWTSYDTGGSFTRWYNLMPISGEPVLMAEVGAAAA
;
A
#
# COMPACT_ATOMS: atom_id res chain seq x y z
N PRO A 1 17.95 32.24 12.88
CA PRO A 1 18.10 30.95 12.17
C PRO A 1 17.80 29.70 13.02
N ASP A 2 17.29 29.87 14.25
CA ASP A 2 17.02 28.77 15.19
C ASP A 2 15.51 28.47 15.38
N GLU A 3 14.67 28.76 14.37
CA GLU A 3 13.20 28.70 14.50
C GLU A 3 12.51 27.65 13.60
N LEU A 4 13.21 26.59 13.15
CA LEU A 4 12.60 25.57 12.28
C LEU A 4 12.50 24.16 12.88
N SER A 5 12.69 23.99 14.19
CA SER A 5 12.45 22.67 14.82
C SER A 5 11.85 22.84 16.21
N GLY A 6 10.59 22.45 16.39
CA GLY A 6 10.04 22.25 17.74
C GLY A 6 8.65 22.81 18.07
N ALA A 7 7.86 23.33 17.13
CA ALA A 7 6.62 24.00 17.54
C ALA A 7 5.50 23.05 18.05
N ARG A 8 5.40 21.78 17.62
CA ARG A 8 4.40 20.81 18.13
C ARG A 8 4.76 19.32 17.89
N GLY A 9 6.03 18.93 18.05
CA GLY A 9 6.40 17.52 18.03
C GLY A 9 6.14 16.90 19.41
N LEU A 10 5.16 16.00 19.53
CA LEU A 10 5.14 15.09 20.68
C LEU A 10 6.24 14.07 20.42
N ASP A 11 7.32 14.12 21.21
CA ASP A 11 8.30 13.04 21.29
C ASP A 11 7.60 11.83 21.92
N GLU A 12 6.84 11.10 21.12
CA GLU A 12 6.20 9.87 21.56
C GLU A 12 7.16 8.70 21.30
N PRO A 13 7.53 7.91 22.34
CA PRO A 13 8.13 6.62 22.10
C PRO A 13 7.16 5.78 21.26
N ALA A 14 7.69 4.91 20.39
CA ALA A 14 6.84 4.01 19.60
C ALA A 14 5.83 3.31 20.55
N PRO A 15 4.52 3.28 20.21
CA PRO A 15 3.53 2.62 21.06
C PRO A 15 3.98 1.20 21.40
N VAL A 16 3.93 0.85 22.69
CA VAL A 16 4.31 -0.49 23.16
C VAL A 16 3.51 -1.53 22.37
N GLY A 17 4.18 -2.31 21.52
CA GLY A 17 3.55 -3.31 20.65
C GLY A 17 3.61 -3.03 19.15
N ASN A 18 4.02 -1.84 18.70
CA ASN A 18 4.24 -1.55 17.29
C ASN A 18 5.69 -1.85 16.88
N VAL A 19 5.90 -2.99 16.20
CA VAL A 19 7.22 -3.42 15.74
C VAL A 19 7.37 -3.12 14.25
N ALA A 20 8.47 -2.45 13.88
CA ALA A 20 8.82 -2.26 12.48
C ALA A 20 9.37 -3.56 11.90
N VAL A 21 8.86 -3.96 10.71
CA VAL A 21 9.40 -5.11 9.98
C VAL A 21 10.70 -4.70 9.30
N THR A 22 11.82 -5.12 9.88
CA THR A 22 13.15 -4.96 9.28
C THR A 22 13.37 -6.04 8.23
N GLY A 23 13.91 -5.66 7.06
CA GLY A 23 14.08 -6.56 5.90
C GLY A 23 12.90 -6.58 4.91
N GLY A 24 11.77 -5.94 5.26
CA GLY A 24 10.61 -5.75 4.39
C GLY A 24 9.70 -6.98 4.24
N PHE A 25 8.44 -6.75 3.88
CA PHE A 25 7.43 -7.81 3.71
C PHE A 25 7.67 -8.72 2.49
N ALA A 26 8.54 -8.32 1.56
CA ALA A 26 8.85 -9.10 0.38
C ALA A 26 9.38 -10.50 0.74
N GLY A 27 10.19 -10.62 1.81
CA GLY A 27 10.70 -11.91 2.27
C GLY A 27 9.59 -12.87 2.69
N LEU A 28 8.58 -12.37 3.39
CA LEU A 28 7.39 -13.16 3.78
C LEU A 28 6.64 -13.65 2.55
N VAL A 29 6.37 -12.76 1.58
CA VAL A 29 5.67 -13.13 0.34
C VAL A 29 6.47 -14.19 -0.43
N GLN A 30 7.79 -13.99 -0.57
CA GLN A 30 8.66 -14.96 -1.26
C GLN A 30 8.68 -16.32 -0.56
N HIS A 31 8.70 -16.34 0.77
CA HIS A 31 8.65 -17.57 1.56
C HIS A 31 7.33 -18.32 1.35
N LEU A 32 6.20 -17.62 1.46
CA LEU A 32 4.87 -18.21 1.24
C LEU A 32 4.71 -18.78 -0.18
N LEU A 33 5.31 -18.13 -1.19
CA LEU A 33 5.28 -18.60 -2.57
C LEU A 33 6.22 -19.78 -2.86
N ARG A 34 7.27 -19.98 -2.06
CA ARG A 34 8.22 -21.11 -2.24
C ARG A 34 7.71 -22.39 -1.59
N ASP A 35 7.12 -22.26 -0.41
CA ASP A 35 6.77 -23.40 0.44
C ASP A 35 5.38 -23.97 0.11
N GLN A 36 4.60 -23.22 -0.67
CA GLN A 36 3.32 -23.65 -1.22
C GLN A 36 3.51 -23.72 -2.73
N ASP A 37 3.25 -24.87 -3.34
CA ASP A 37 3.35 -25.12 -4.78
C ASP A 37 2.31 -24.26 -5.54
N ILE A 38 2.58 -22.95 -5.66
CA ILE A 38 1.68 -21.94 -6.19
C ILE A 38 2.21 -21.48 -7.55
N ASP A 39 1.43 -21.75 -8.59
CA ASP A 39 1.68 -21.23 -9.93
C ASP A 39 1.36 -19.73 -10.01
N VAL A 40 2.38 -18.91 -10.27
CA VAL A 40 2.25 -17.46 -10.41
C VAL A 40 2.46 -17.04 -11.85
N LEU A 41 1.36 -16.71 -12.55
CA LEU A 41 1.41 -16.12 -13.88
C LEU A 41 1.59 -14.60 -13.77
N ARG A 42 2.81 -14.13 -14.04
CA ARG A 42 3.14 -12.69 -14.10
C ARG A 42 2.69 -12.11 -15.44
N GLU A 43 2.60 -10.78 -15.50
CA GLU A 43 2.25 -10.04 -16.73
C GLU A 43 0.91 -10.47 -17.38
N SER A 44 0.06 -11.11 -16.58
CA SER A 44 -1.19 -11.74 -17.01
C SER A 44 -2.39 -10.96 -16.47
N THR A 45 -2.49 -9.69 -16.85
CA THR A 45 -3.59 -8.82 -16.40
C THR A 45 -4.93 -9.34 -16.88
N VAL A 46 -5.83 -9.69 -15.97
CA VAL A 46 -7.20 -10.11 -16.30
C VAL A 46 -8.03 -8.88 -16.67
N SER A 47 -8.68 -8.90 -17.84
CA SER A 47 -9.56 -7.84 -18.34
C SER A 47 -11.04 -8.22 -18.33
N ARG A 48 -11.36 -9.53 -18.28
CA ARG A 48 -12.75 -10.02 -18.19
C ARG A 48 -12.84 -11.32 -17.41
N ILE A 49 -13.92 -11.46 -16.63
CA ILE A 49 -14.29 -12.66 -15.89
C ILE A 49 -15.71 -13.05 -16.29
N ALA A 50 -15.85 -14.19 -16.97
CA ALA A 50 -17.14 -14.77 -17.36
C ALA A 50 -17.49 -15.95 -16.45
N TYR A 51 -18.63 -15.89 -15.75
CA TYR A 51 -19.06 -16.88 -14.77
C TYR A 51 -20.55 -17.23 -14.89
N GLY A 52 -21.01 -18.25 -14.15
CA GLY A 52 -22.42 -18.65 -14.09
C GLY A 52 -22.81 -19.84 -14.98
N ASN A 53 -22.01 -20.18 -15.99
CA ASN A 53 -22.29 -21.27 -16.93
C ASN A 53 -21.36 -22.50 -16.76
N GLY A 54 -20.99 -22.84 -15.52
CA GLY A 54 -20.06 -23.93 -15.21
C GLY A 54 -18.66 -23.41 -14.86
N ARG A 55 -17.67 -23.62 -15.72
CA ARG A 55 -16.30 -23.10 -15.52
C ARG A 55 -16.26 -21.59 -15.71
N VAL A 56 -15.37 -20.93 -14.99
CA VAL A 56 -15.11 -19.49 -15.10
C VAL A 56 -14.11 -19.26 -16.22
N GLY A 57 -14.44 -18.37 -17.16
CA GLY A 57 -13.55 -17.93 -18.24
C GLY A 57 -12.86 -16.63 -17.87
N LEU A 58 -11.54 -16.57 -18.04
CA LEU A 58 -10.73 -15.38 -17.86
C LEU A 58 -10.24 -14.91 -19.23
N ARG A 59 -10.35 -13.60 -19.50
CA ARG A 59 -9.66 -12.96 -20.62
C ARG A 59 -8.48 -12.17 -20.07
N LEU A 60 -7.31 -12.35 -20.67
CA LEU A 60 -6.13 -11.57 -20.36
C LEU A 60 -6.02 -10.34 -21.28
N GLY A 61 -5.31 -9.32 -20.83
CA GLY A 61 -4.98 -8.12 -21.61
C GLY A 61 -4.17 -8.43 -22.87
N SER A 62 -3.41 -9.53 -22.87
CA SER A 62 -2.72 -10.05 -24.04
C SER A 62 -3.65 -10.59 -25.13
N GLY A 63 -4.91 -10.85 -24.80
CA GLY A 63 -5.86 -11.55 -25.67
C GLY A 63 -5.84 -13.07 -25.53
N GLU A 64 -5.06 -13.64 -24.61
CA GLU A 64 -5.21 -15.04 -24.21
C GLU A 64 -6.43 -15.26 -23.31
N SER A 65 -6.87 -16.51 -23.22
CA SER A 65 -7.98 -16.90 -22.36
C SER A 65 -7.62 -18.12 -21.51
N LEU A 66 -8.07 -18.13 -20.26
CA LEU A 66 -7.92 -19.24 -19.33
C LEU A 66 -9.31 -19.73 -18.87
N SER A 67 -9.43 -21.00 -18.49
CA SER A 67 -10.66 -21.54 -17.92
C SER A 67 -10.35 -22.29 -16.63
N VAL A 68 -11.06 -21.94 -15.56
CA VAL A 68 -10.86 -22.50 -14.21
C VAL A 68 -12.21 -22.84 -13.57
N ASP A 69 -12.20 -23.65 -12.52
CA ASP A 69 -13.44 -24.00 -11.83
C ASP A 69 -13.96 -22.86 -10.96
N ARG A 70 -13.06 -22.08 -10.32
CA ARG A 70 -13.40 -20.98 -9.40
C ARG A 70 -12.37 -19.85 -9.49
N VAL A 71 -12.79 -18.65 -9.10
CA VAL A 71 -11.94 -17.45 -9.05
C VAL A 71 -12.15 -16.73 -7.72
N VAL A 72 -11.04 -16.27 -7.13
CA VAL A 72 -11.03 -15.32 -6.02
C VAL A 72 -10.39 -14.03 -6.54
N VAL A 73 -11.08 -12.90 -6.38
CA VAL A 73 -10.60 -11.60 -6.86
C VAL A 73 -10.04 -10.82 -5.67
N THR A 74 -8.75 -10.50 -5.72
CA THR A 74 -8.01 -9.79 -4.66
C THR A 74 -7.38 -8.48 -5.16
N VAL A 75 -7.91 -7.92 -6.25
CA VAL A 75 -7.41 -6.68 -6.82
C VAL A 75 -7.69 -5.49 -5.91
N PRO A 76 -6.89 -4.40 -5.97
CA PRO A 76 -7.16 -3.19 -5.21
C PRO A 76 -8.56 -2.63 -5.50
N LEU A 77 -9.19 -2.01 -4.50
CA LEU A 77 -10.52 -1.40 -4.64
C LEU A 77 -10.59 -0.42 -5.83
N GLY A 78 -9.56 0.40 -6.04
CA GLY A 78 -9.50 1.35 -7.16
C GLY A 78 -9.62 0.68 -8.53
N VAL A 79 -9.07 -0.53 -8.70
CA VAL A 79 -9.18 -1.31 -9.95
C VAL A 79 -10.63 -1.73 -10.22
N LEU A 80 -11.37 -2.08 -9.16
CA LEU A 80 -12.81 -2.38 -9.27
C LEU A 80 -13.62 -1.11 -9.58
N GLN A 81 -13.29 0.02 -8.95
CA GLN A 81 -13.97 1.30 -9.16
C GLN A 81 -13.76 1.86 -10.57
N GLU A 82 -12.59 1.66 -11.15
CA GLU A 82 -12.26 2.05 -12.53
C GLU A 82 -12.92 1.14 -13.59
N GLY A 83 -13.50 0.01 -13.17
CA GLY A 83 -14.10 -0.95 -14.10
C GLY A 83 -13.09 -1.64 -15.01
N ALA A 84 -11.83 -1.74 -14.59
CA ALA A 84 -10.75 -2.33 -15.40
C ALA A 84 -10.96 -3.83 -15.70
N ILE A 85 -11.86 -4.49 -14.95
CA ILE A 85 -12.25 -5.90 -15.15
C ILE A 85 -13.74 -5.95 -15.47
N ALA A 86 -14.08 -6.44 -16.66
CA ALA A 86 -15.47 -6.69 -17.03
C ALA A 86 -15.98 -8.00 -16.43
N PHE A 87 -17.06 -7.94 -15.66
CA PHE A 87 -17.76 -9.11 -15.12
C PHE A 87 -18.93 -9.49 -16.03
N ASP A 88 -19.03 -10.77 -16.41
CA ASP A 88 -20.14 -11.32 -17.20
C ASP A 88 -20.70 -12.61 -16.56
N PRO A 89 -21.92 -12.61 -15.99
CA PRO A 89 -22.80 -11.46 -15.87
C PRO A 89 -22.21 -10.36 -14.98
N ALA A 90 -22.77 -9.16 -15.03
CA ALA A 90 -22.34 -8.06 -14.16
C ALA A 90 -22.48 -8.43 -12.67
N LEU A 91 -21.64 -7.82 -11.83
CA LEU A 91 -21.75 -7.99 -10.37
C LEU A 91 -23.14 -7.55 -9.88
N PRO A 92 -23.69 -8.20 -8.83
CA PRO A 92 -24.94 -7.76 -8.23
C PRO A 92 -24.86 -6.30 -7.78
N SER A 93 -25.98 -5.58 -7.87
CA SER A 93 -26.05 -4.15 -7.54
C SER A 93 -25.53 -3.82 -6.14
N SER A 94 -25.72 -4.72 -5.16
CA SER A 94 -25.20 -4.56 -3.81
C SER A 94 -23.67 -4.45 -3.76
N HIS A 95 -22.96 -5.18 -4.62
CA HIS A 95 -21.51 -5.12 -4.70
C HIS A 95 -21.04 -3.82 -5.37
N ASP A 96 -21.68 -3.43 -6.48
CA ASP A 96 -21.34 -2.18 -7.18
C ASP A 96 -21.57 -0.95 -6.27
N VAL A 97 -22.66 -0.93 -5.51
CA VAL A 97 -22.91 0.12 -4.50
C VAL A 97 -21.82 0.13 -3.43
N ALA A 98 -21.44 -1.02 -2.89
CA ALA A 98 -20.40 -1.10 -1.86
C ALA A 98 -19.02 -0.66 -2.39
N ILE A 99 -18.66 -1.08 -3.61
CA ILE A 99 -17.42 -0.71 -4.29
C ILE A 99 -17.34 0.80 -4.45
N ARG A 100 -18.44 1.47 -4.85
CA ARG A 100 -18.46 2.93 -5.05
C ARG A 100 -18.54 3.73 -3.76
N ALA A 101 -19.12 3.17 -2.69
CA ALA A 101 -19.28 3.87 -1.42
C ALA A 101 -17.96 4.00 -0.64
N LEU A 102 -17.00 3.10 -0.86
CA LEU A 102 -15.71 3.12 -0.17
C LEU A 102 -14.72 4.04 -0.88
N GLY A 103 -14.18 5.05 -0.19
CA GLY A 103 -13.12 5.89 -0.73
C GLY A 103 -11.76 5.19 -0.68
N PRO A 104 -10.92 5.23 -1.73
CA PRO A 104 -9.55 4.76 -1.63
C PRO A 104 -8.74 5.70 -0.72
N GLY A 105 -8.12 5.14 0.31
CA GLY A 105 -7.13 5.87 1.10
C GLY A 105 -5.91 6.22 0.23
N ARG A 106 -5.47 7.47 0.25
CA ARG A 106 -4.25 7.93 -0.42
C ARG A 106 -3.25 8.38 0.64
N ALA A 107 -2.09 7.73 0.64
CA ALA A 107 -0.95 8.10 1.45
C ALA A 107 0.31 7.83 0.63
N ASP A 108 1.11 8.86 0.43
CA ASP A 108 2.39 8.74 -0.24
C ASP A 108 3.52 8.73 0.79
N ARG A 109 4.65 8.14 0.38
CA ARG A 109 5.84 8.07 1.22
C ARG A 109 7.05 8.60 0.48
N ILE A 110 7.77 9.51 1.11
CA ILE A 110 9.04 10.06 0.60
C ILE A 110 10.16 9.47 1.44
N TRP A 111 11.20 8.95 0.79
CA TRP A 111 12.36 8.35 1.44
C TRP A 111 13.60 9.18 1.11
N LEU A 112 14.30 9.64 2.15
CA LEU A 112 15.47 10.50 2.03
C LEU A 112 16.65 9.85 2.77
N ARG A 113 17.70 9.49 2.02
CA ARG A 113 18.98 9.02 2.57
C ARG A 113 19.99 10.14 2.53
N PHE A 114 20.70 10.34 3.63
CA PHE A 114 21.74 11.35 3.77
C PHE A 114 23.12 10.71 3.92
N ALA A 115 24.18 11.48 3.75
CA ALA A 115 25.54 10.99 4.02
C ALA A 115 25.77 10.83 5.54
N GLU A 116 25.29 11.80 6.32
CA GLU A 116 25.41 11.86 7.78
C GLU A 116 24.09 12.38 8.39
N PRO A 117 23.71 11.95 9.61
CA PRO A 117 22.53 12.49 10.28
C PRO A 117 22.76 13.93 10.74
N PHE A 118 21.91 14.85 10.32
CA PHE A 118 21.90 16.25 10.80
C PHE A 118 20.79 16.52 11.83
N TRP A 119 20.05 15.48 12.23
CA TRP A 119 18.92 15.53 13.16
C TRP A 119 19.24 14.80 14.47
N SER A 120 18.43 15.02 15.51
CA SER A 120 18.51 14.26 16.77
C SER A 120 18.12 12.81 16.53
N THR A 121 18.99 11.85 16.85
CA THR A 121 18.73 10.42 16.55
C THR A 121 17.92 9.69 17.64
N ALA A 122 17.60 10.37 18.75
CA ALA A 122 16.94 9.75 19.90
C ALA A 122 15.44 9.44 19.67
N ALA A 123 14.76 10.25 18.87
CA ALA A 123 13.35 10.08 18.55
C ALA A 123 13.17 9.28 17.25
N THR A 124 12.21 8.35 17.25
CA THR A 124 11.91 7.48 16.09
C THR A 124 10.84 8.10 15.18
N VAL A 125 9.96 8.95 15.72
CA VAL A 125 8.87 9.60 15.00
C VAL A 125 8.84 11.09 15.35
N TRP A 126 8.76 11.95 14.33
CA TRP A 126 8.41 13.34 14.49
C TRP A 126 7.14 13.63 13.72
N THR A 127 6.29 14.51 14.25
CA THR A 127 5.14 15.02 13.52
C THR A 127 5.36 16.51 13.30
N SER A 128 5.39 16.94 12.04
CA SER A 128 5.38 18.36 11.69
C SER A 128 3.97 18.79 11.34
N TYR A 129 3.55 19.91 11.91
CA TYR A 129 2.29 20.57 11.58
C TYR A 129 2.60 21.81 10.76
N ASP A 130 2.01 21.92 9.58
CA ASP A 130 2.00 23.18 8.84
C ASP A 130 0.74 23.99 9.19
N THR A 131 0.88 25.31 9.15
CA THR A 131 -0.20 26.30 9.28
C THR A 131 -1.37 26.09 8.33
N GLY A 132 -1.16 25.38 7.21
CA GLY A 132 -2.19 24.98 6.25
C GLY A 132 -3.03 23.75 6.66
N GLY A 133 -2.79 23.15 7.83
CA GLY A 133 -3.53 21.98 8.30
C GLY A 133 -3.06 20.64 7.72
N SER A 134 -1.95 20.64 6.97
CA SER A 134 -1.27 19.41 6.54
C SER A 134 -0.40 18.88 7.68
N PHE A 135 -0.53 17.58 7.92
CA PHE A 135 0.33 16.84 8.84
C PHE A 135 1.28 16.01 8.00
N THR A 136 2.58 16.21 8.20
CA THR A 136 3.60 15.29 7.68
C THR A 136 4.19 14.55 8.84
N ARG A 137 4.11 13.23 8.81
CA ARG A 137 4.75 12.39 9.81
C ARG A 137 6.09 11.93 9.28
N TRP A 138 7.14 12.26 10.00
CA TRP A 138 8.51 11.87 9.72
C TRP A 138 8.92 10.73 10.61
N TYR A 139 9.63 9.76 10.04
CA TYR A 139 10.15 8.59 10.72
C TYR A 139 11.67 8.60 10.58
N ASN A 140 12.36 8.63 11.72
CA ASN A 140 13.79 8.42 11.80
C ASN A 140 14.05 6.93 11.80
N LEU A 141 14.59 6.42 10.69
CA LEU A 141 14.82 4.99 10.55
C LEU A 141 16.19 4.57 11.09
N MET A 142 17.10 5.51 11.39
CA MET A 142 18.44 5.20 11.87
C MET A 142 18.46 4.28 13.11
N PRO A 143 17.60 4.45 14.14
CA PRO A 143 17.59 3.53 15.29
C PRO A 143 17.25 2.08 14.93
N ILE A 144 16.59 1.85 13.79
CA ILE A 144 16.08 0.55 13.36
C ILE A 144 16.93 -0.05 12.23
N SER A 145 17.40 0.78 11.29
CA SER A 145 18.18 0.35 10.12
C SER A 145 19.68 0.53 10.28
N GLY A 146 20.14 1.35 11.23
CA GLY A 146 21.53 1.80 11.34
C GLY A 146 21.94 2.83 10.29
N GLU A 147 21.03 3.25 9.41
CA GLU A 147 21.32 4.11 8.25
C GLU A 147 20.67 5.49 8.42
N PRO A 148 21.32 6.58 7.97
CA PRO A 148 20.78 7.94 8.00
C PRO A 148 19.64 8.13 6.99
N VAL A 149 18.47 7.56 7.30
CA VAL A 149 17.28 7.60 6.46
C VAL A 149 16.11 8.21 7.22
N LEU A 150 15.47 9.19 6.58
CA LEU A 150 14.18 9.72 6.98
C LEU A 150 13.10 9.25 6.00
N MET A 151 11.94 8.91 6.53
CA MET A 151 10.74 8.63 5.72
C MET A 151 9.63 9.59 6.13
N ALA A 152 9.04 10.28 5.17
CA ALA A 152 7.87 11.13 5.39
C ALA A 152 6.62 10.44 4.86
N GLU A 153 5.55 10.42 5.65
CA GLU A 153 4.20 10.05 5.23
C GLU A 153 3.41 11.31 4.92
N VAL A 154 2.89 11.39 3.70
CA VAL A 154 2.11 12.52 3.17
C VAL A 154 0.68 12.05 2.97
N GLY A 155 -0.24 12.59 3.75
CA GLY A 155 -1.67 12.33 3.61
C GLY A 155 -2.32 13.21 2.55
N ALA A 156 -3.47 12.77 2.01
CA ALA A 156 -4.18 13.40 0.89
C ALA A 156 -4.62 14.87 1.06
N ALA A 157 -4.54 15.45 2.26
CA ALA A 157 -4.77 16.89 2.47
C ALA A 157 -3.55 17.77 2.12
N ALA A 158 -2.41 17.15 1.77
CA ALA A 158 -1.12 17.79 1.55
C ALA A 158 -0.52 17.54 0.15
N ALA A 159 -1.26 16.87 -0.74
CA ALA A 159 -0.84 16.51 -2.10
C ALA A 159 -1.61 17.28 -3.17
#